data_AF-A0A6G8P0D0-F1
#
_entry.id   AF-A0A6G8P0D0-F1
#
_cell.length_a   1.000
_cell.length_b   1.000
_cell.length_c   1.000
_cell.angle_alpha   90.00
_cell.angle_beta   90.00
_cell.angle_gamma   90.00
#
_symmetry.space_group_name_H-M   'P 1'
#
loop_
_entity.id
_entity.type
_entity.pdbx_description
1 polymer ?
#
loop_
_entity_poly.entity_id
_entity_poly.type
_entity_poly.pdbx_seq_one_letter_code
_entity_poly.pdbx_strand_id
1 'polypeptide(L)'
;MKKAFNFSLFKNTTDGITFNKSKDDKVRADYNGNGSERDAADKIQIIGIKALSSAGKQYIRLVFIDRTGLDNTYYNAALFLNEKKDSEKQPDYTGSVDLDRDGNERLRLAAWLKTSDRAGRYLSVSVSEFQSQADTPTGEGDGIPASGGAGQPAGAPLEDEDIPF
;
A
#
# COMPACT_ATOMS: atom_id res chain seq x y z
N MET A 1 -4.04 4.68 15.58
CA MET A 1 -4.24 4.00 14.28
C MET A 1 -4.69 2.56 14.43
N LYS A 2 -5.66 2.12 13.62
CA LYS A 2 -6.04 0.70 13.47
C LYS A 2 -4.84 -0.10 12.93
N LYS A 3 -4.52 -1.24 13.56
CA LYS A 3 -3.33 -2.04 13.24
C LYS A 3 -3.46 -2.98 12.03
N ALA A 4 -4.70 -3.31 11.64
CA ALA A 4 -4.99 -4.12 10.46
C ALA A 4 -6.30 -3.68 9.82
N PHE A 5 -6.25 -3.39 8.52
CA PHE A 5 -7.41 -3.01 7.71
C PHE A 5 -7.04 -3.00 6.23
N ASN A 6 -8.05 -2.98 5.37
CA ASN A 6 -7.86 -2.83 3.93
C ASN A 6 -8.31 -1.44 3.47
N PHE A 7 -7.74 -0.96 2.37
CA PHE A 7 -8.20 0.22 1.68
C PHE A 7 -7.96 0.12 0.18
N SER A 8 -8.66 0.95 -0.59
CA SER A 8 -8.41 1.11 -2.02
C SER A 8 -7.87 2.50 -2.28
N LEU A 9 -6.78 2.58 -3.04
CA LEU A 9 -6.14 3.82 -3.43
C LEU A 9 -6.39 4.06 -4.91
N PHE A 10 -7.00 5.19 -5.23
CA PHE A 10 -7.39 5.58 -6.58
C PHE A 10 -6.58 6.77 -7.05
N LYS A 11 -6.45 6.91 -8.37
CA LYS A 11 -5.95 8.14 -8.98
C LYS A 11 -6.85 9.31 -8.58
N ASN A 12 -6.26 10.39 -8.10
CA ASN A 12 -6.98 11.57 -7.69
C ASN A 12 -7.44 12.38 -8.91
N THR A 13 -8.76 12.44 -9.10
CA THR A 13 -9.40 13.29 -10.11
C THR A 13 -9.93 14.60 -9.53
N THR A 14 -9.77 14.83 -8.22
CA THR A 14 -10.30 16.00 -7.51
C THR A 14 -9.21 17.04 -7.24
N ASP A 15 -9.44 18.28 -7.66
CA ASP A 15 -8.46 19.37 -7.52
C ASP A 15 -8.26 19.85 -6.07
N GLY A 16 -9.23 19.61 -5.19
CA GLY A 16 -9.17 20.03 -3.78
C GLY A 16 -8.34 19.13 -2.85
N ILE A 17 -7.90 17.95 -3.30
CA ILE A 17 -7.15 17.01 -2.46
C ILE A 17 -5.66 17.27 -2.63
N THR A 18 -5.02 17.57 -1.51
CA THR A 18 -3.64 18.08 -1.49
C THR A 18 -2.77 17.31 -0.51
N PHE A 19 -1.49 17.19 -0.85
CA PHE A 19 -0.47 16.54 -0.06
C PHE A 19 0.56 17.57 0.44
N ASN A 20 0.83 17.58 1.74
CA ASN A 20 1.85 18.44 2.33
C ASN A 20 3.20 17.71 2.29
N LYS A 21 4.12 18.17 1.44
CA LYS A 21 5.48 17.63 1.34
C LYS A 21 6.35 18.12 2.51
N SER A 22 6.12 19.36 2.93
CA SER A 22 6.71 20.01 4.10
C SER A 22 5.70 21.01 4.67
N LYS A 23 6.10 21.80 5.69
CA LYS A 23 5.28 22.85 6.28
C LYS A 23 4.86 23.92 5.26
N ASP A 24 5.74 24.21 4.30
CA ASP A 24 5.59 25.30 3.33
C ASP A 24 5.41 24.82 1.89
N ASP A 25 5.55 23.50 1.64
CA ASP A 25 5.40 22.89 0.32
C ASP A 25 4.18 21.99 0.27
N LYS A 26 3.18 22.40 -0.50
CA LYS A 26 1.90 21.72 -0.66
C LYS A 26 1.65 21.50 -2.15
N VAL A 27 1.35 20.26 -2.51
CA VAL A 27 1.11 19.85 -3.90
C VAL A 27 -0.27 19.21 -4.02
N ARG A 28 -0.79 19.13 -5.25
CA ARG A 28 -1.95 18.31 -5.54
C ARG A 28 -1.60 16.85 -5.25
N ALA A 29 -2.50 16.13 -4.60
CA ALA A 29 -2.34 14.69 -4.42
C ALA A 29 -2.50 13.98 -5.76
N ASP A 30 -1.64 13.00 -6.05
CA ASP A 30 -1.83 12.11 -7.20
C ASP A 30 -2.85 11.01 -6.89
N TYR A 31 -2.99 10.65 -5.62
CA TYR A 31 -3.78 9.51 -5.18
C TYR A 31 -4.59 9.84 -3.93
N ASN A 32 -5.78 9.24 -3.81
CA ASN A 32 -6.58 9.30 -2.60
C ASN A 32 -7.36 8.00 -2.37
N GLY A 33 -7.73 7.76 -1.12
CA GLY A 33 -8.52 6.61 -0.71
C GLY A 33 -9.01 6.76 0.73
N ASN A 34 -9.87 5.84 1.15
CA ASN A 34 -10.36 5.74 2.52
C ASN A 34 -10.22 4.30 3.00
N GLY A 35 -10.00 4.13 4.30
CA GLY A 35 -10.07 2.84 4.94
C GLY A 35 -11.46 2.23 4.77
N SER A 36 -11.48 0.90 4.73
CA SER A 36 -12.70 0.12 4.58
C SER A 36 -13.62 0.26 5.80
N GLU A 37 -14.89 0.56 5.55
CA GLU A 37 -15.93 0.57 6.59
C GLU A 37 -16.08 -0.80 7.25
N ARG A 38 -15.94 -1.88 6.46
CA ARG A 38 -15.99 -3.28 6.96
C ARG A 38 -14.94 -3.54 8.04
N ASP A 39 -13.81 -2.85 7.98
CA ASP A 39 -12.70 -2.99 8.93
C ASP A 39 -12.77 -1.93 10.06
N ALA A 40 -13.85 -1.13 10.11
CA ALA A 40 -14.01 0.05 10.96
C ALA A 40 -12.84 1.04 10.79
N ALA A 41 -12.43 1.27 9.54
CA ALA A 41 -11.36 2.18 9.16
C ALA A 41 -11.86 3.34 8.25
N ASP A 42 -13.18 3.55 8.13
CA ASP A 42 -13.79 4.60 7.30
C ASP A 42 -13.36 6.02 7.68
N LYS A 43 -12.92 6.21 8.94
CA LYS A 43 -12.38 7.49 9.45
C LYS A 43 -10.90 7.71 9.12
N ILE A 44 -10.25 6.75 8.48
CA ILE A 44 -8.86 6.84 8.05
C ILE A 44 -8.84 7.25 6.58
N GLN A 45 -8.42 8.47 6.30
CA GLN A 45 -8.23 8.96 4.93
C GLN A 45 -6.78 8.74 4.49
N ILE A 46 -6.55 8.31 3.26
CA ILE A 46 -5.22 8.08 2.69
C ILE A 46 -5.04 9.06 1.53
N ILE A 47 -3.94 9.80 1.54
CA ILE A 47 -3.54 10.69 0.45
C ILE A 47 -2.14 10.31 0.00
N GLY A 48 -1.89 10.29 -1.30
CA GLY A 48 -0.60 9.95 -1.86
C GLY A 48 -0.12 10.86 -2.98
N ILE A 49 1.19 10.88 -3.18
CA ILE A 49 1.86 11.46 -4.34
C ILE A 49 2.87 10.48 -4.93
N LYS A 50 3.15 10.63 -6.23
CA LYS A 50 4.32 10.03 -6.87
C LYS A 50 5.56 10.79 -6.40
N ALA A 51 6.59 10.05 -5.99
CA ALA A 51 7.84 10.60 -5.51
C ALA A 51 9.05 9.82 -6.04
N LEU A 52 10.22 10.46 -5.99
CA LEU A 52 11.50 9.85 -6.32
C LEU A 52 12.33 9.74 -5.04
N SER A 53 12.89 8.56 -4.79
CA SER A 53 13.85 8.35 -3.71
C SER A 53 15.17 9.03 -4.04
N SER A 54 16.05 9.20 -3.04
CA SER A 54 17.40 9.74 -3.26
C SER A 54 18.23 8.90 -4.24
N ALA A 55 17.89 7.63 -4.42
CA ALA A 55 18.49 6.71 -5.39
C ALA A 55 17.81 6.74 -6.77
N GLY A 56 16.87 7.66 -7.01
CA GLY A 56 16.16 7.78 -8.29
C GLY A 56 15.05 6.74 -8.51
N LYS A 57 14.82 5.82 -7.58
CA LYS A 57 13.69 4.88 -7.67
C LYS A 57 12.38 5.58 -7.39
N GLN A 58 11.39 5.39 -8.26
CA GLN A 58 10.02 5.88 -8.05
C GLN A 58 9.34 5.10 -6.92
N TYR A 59 8.58 5.82 -6.11
CA TYR A 59 7.76 5.25 -5.05
C TYR A 59 6.52 6.11 -4.82
N ILE A 60 5.53 5.55 -4.12
CA ILE A 60 4.33 6.30 -3.73
C ILE A 60 4.53 6.72 -2.28
N ARG A 61 4.57 8.04 -2.06
CA ARG A 61 4.58 8.60 -0.70
C ARG A 61 3.14 8.77 -0.25
N LEU A 62 2.80 8.23 0.91
CA LEU A 62 1.46 8.21 1.47
C LEU A 62 1.43 8.93 2.83
N VAL A 63 0.29 9.53 3.14
CA VAL A 63 -0.07 10.00 4.48
C VAL A 63 -1.43 9.42 4.84
N PHE A 64 -1.50 8.78 6.00
CA PHE A 64 -2.74 8.33 6.62
C PHE A 64 -3.18 9.39 7.61
N ILE A 65 -4.45 9.79 7.51
CA ILE A 65 -5.08 10.81 8.36
C ILE A 65 -6.15 10.08 9.16
N ASP A 66 -5.82 9.73 10.40
CA ASP A 66 -6.74 9.08 11.34
C ASP A 66 -7.60 10.16 12.01
N ARG A 67 -8.90 10.14 11.73
CA ARG A 67 -9.90 11.08 12.27
C ARG A 67 -10.80 10.44 13.33
N THR A 68 -10.36 9.33 13.93
CA THR A 68 -11.13 8.61 14.96
C THR A 68 -11.13 9.36 16.30
N GLY A 69 -10.04 10.09 16.59
CA GLY A 69 -9.89 10.88 17.81
C GLY A 69 -10.49 12.28 17.72
N LEU A 70 -10.28 13.07 18.78
CA LEU A 70 -10.65 14.50 18.81
C LEU A 70 -9.81 15.31 17.81
N ASP A 71 -8.55 14.93 17.62
CA ASP A 71 -7.61 15.56 16.71
C ASP A 71 -7.24 14.62 15.55
N ASN A 72 -6.94 15.22 14.40
CA ASN A 72 -6.41 14.49 13.25
C ASN A 72 -4.98 14.02 13.56
N THR A 73 -4.75 12.72 13.46
CA THR A 73 -3.39 12.15 13.57
C THR A 73 -2.87 11.76 12.20
N TYR A 74 -1.62 12.10 11.91
CA TYR A 74 -0.99 11.91 10.60
C TYR A 74 0.13 10.87 10.70
N TYR A 75 0.10 9.85 9.84
CA TYR A 75 1.11 8.81 9.77
C TYR A 75 1.73 8.76 8.39
N ASN A 76 3.06 8.77 8.31
CA ASN A 76 3.78 8.73 7.05
C ASN A 76 3.92 7.28 6.58
N ALA A 77 3.81 7.08 5.28
CA ALA A 77 3.95 5.78 4.67
C ALA A 77 4.59 5.86 3.30
N ALA A 78 5.14 4.74 2.85
CA ALA A 78 5.70 4.61 1.52
C ALA A 78 5.36 3.25 0.93
N LEU A 79 5.13 3.21 -0.38
CA LEU A 79 4.98 1.99 -1.18
C LEU A 79 6.01 2.00 -2.32
N PHE A 80 6.74 0.91 -2.44
CA PHE A 80 7.75 0.67 -3.46
C PHE A 80 7.35 -0.50 -4.34
N LEU A 81 7.71 -0.46 -5.61
CA LEU A 81 7.50 -1.59 -6.51
C LEU A 81 8.20 -2.84 -5.96
N ASN A 82 7.48 -3.96 -5.94
CA ASN A 82 8.05 -5.24 -5.52
C ASN A 82 8.83 -5.87 -6.68
N GLU A 83 10.12 -5.55 -6.76
CA GLU A 83 11.04 -6.07 -7.78
C GLU A 83 11.21 -7.61 -7.74
N LYS A 84 10.79 -8.26 -6.65
CA LYS A 84 10.89 -9.72 -6.45
C LYS A 84 9.57 -10.45 -6.71
N LYS A 85 8.58 -9.77 -7.31
CA LYS A 85 7.29 -10.39 -7.63
C LYS A 85 7.47 -11.44 -8.72
N ASP A 86 7.16 -12.69 -8.38
CA ASP A 86 7.21 -13.84 -9.29
C ASP A 86 5.81 -14.47 -9.53
N SER A 87 4.80 -14.04 -8.78
CA SER A 87 3.45 -14.60 -8.87
C SER A 87 2.38 -13.56 -8.57
N GLU A 88 1.17 -13.74 -9.12
CA GLU A 88 0.02 -12.85 -8.88
C GLU A 88 -0.45 -12.81 -7.43
N LYS A 89 -0.18 -13.87 -6.66
CA LYS A 89 -0.47 -13.92 -5.22
C LYS A 89 0.40 -12.96 -4.40
N GLN A 90 1.54 -12.54 -4.95
CA GLN A 90 2.43 -11.60 -4.29
C GLN A 90 2.02 -10.15 -4.62
N PRO A 91 2.21 -9.21 -3.68
CA PRO A 91 1.87 -7.81 -3.90
C PRO A 91 2.76 -7.18 -4.97
N ASP A 92 2.16 -6.28 -5.78
CA ASP A 92 2.85 -5.45 -6.76
C ASP A 92 3.67 -4.35 -6.10
N TYR A 93 3.18 -3.79 -5.00
CA TYR A 93 3.91 -2.82 -4.19
C TYR A 93 3.95 -3.24 -2.73
N THR A 94 5.07 -2.97 -2.09
CA THR A 94 5.27 -3.24 -0.66
C THR A 94 5.82 -2.03 0.04
N GLY A 95 5.57 -1.91 1.34
CA GLY A 95 6.19 -0.89 2.14
C GLY A 95 5.68 -0.89 3.57
N SER A 96 5.69 0.28 4.19
CA SER A 96 5.35 0.42 5.60
C SER A 96 4.72 1.77 5.89
N VAL A 97 3.99 1.83 7.00
CA VAL A 97 3.55 3.05 7.66
C VAL A 97 4.25 3.18 9.00
N ASP A 98 4.84 4.33 9.26
CA ASP A 98 5.47 4.67 10.53
C ASP A 98 4.39 5.16 11.49
N LEU A 99 4.17 4.43 12.59
CA LEU A 99 3.18 4.77 13.62
C LEU A 99 3.69 5.79 14.63
N ASP A 100 5.02 5.90 14.73
CA ASP A 100 5.71 6.80 15.64
C ASP A 100 6.78 7.61 14.88
N ARG A 101 7.17 8.76 15.44
CA ARG A 101 8.16 9.65 14.82
C ARG A 101 9.56 9.06 14.77
N ASP A 102 9.91 8.21 15.73
CA ASP A 102 11.21 7.55 15.80
C ASP A 102 11.26 6.29 14.90
N GLY A 103 10.12 5.89 14.31
CA GLY A 103 10.05 4.77 13.37
C GLY A 103 10.18 3.39 14.01
N ASN A 104 10.08 3.31 15.34
CA ASN A 104 10.18 2.07 16.11
C ASN A 104 8.96 1.15 15.92
N GLU A 105 7.78 1.75 15.73
CA GLU A 105 6.55 1.02 15.44
C GLU A 105 6.14 1.24 13.99
N ARG A 106 6.01 0.14 13.25
CA ARG A 106 5.60 0.14 11.84
C ARG A 106 4.49 -0.86 11.60
N LEU A 107 3.63 -0.55 10.64
CA LEU A 107 2.76 -1.56 10.02
C LEU A 107 3.27 -1.84 8.62
N ARG A 108 3.04 -3.07 8.17
CA ARG A 108 3.36 -3.51 6.81
C ARG A 108 2.23 -3.10 5.87
N LEU A 109 2.62 -2.63 4.69
CA LEU A 109 1.73 -2.38 3.57
C LEU A 109 2.02 -3.37 2.44
N ALA A 110 0.98 -4.01 1.94
CA ALA A 110 1.01 -4.84 0.75
C ALA A 110 -0.08 -4.37 -0.21
N ALA A 111 0.27 -4.07 -1.44
CA ALA A 111 -0.65 -3.51 -2.41
C ALA A 111 -0.62 -4.30 -3.71
N TRP A 112 -1.81 -4.56 -4.25
CA TRP A 112 -2.04 -5.23 -5.53
C TRP A 112 -2.68 -4.26 -6.50
N LEU A 113 -2.14 -4.20 -7.72
CA LEU A 113 -2.73 -3.44 -8.80
C LEU A 113 -3.95 -4.19 -9.33
N LYS A 114 -5.11 -3.53 -9.26
CA LYS A 114 -6.38 -4.06 -9.75
C LYS A 114 -6.99 -3.11 -10.77
N THR A 115 -7.81 -3.66 -11.64
CA THR A 115 -8.59 -2.90 -12.62
C THR A 115 -10.07 -3.18 -12.40
N SER A 116 -10.89 -2.14 -12.48
CA SER A 116 -12.35 -2.23 -12.42
C SER A 116 -12.97 -1.39 -13.52
N ASP A 117 -14.06 -1.88 -14.12
CA ASP A 117 -14.80 -1.16 -15.17
C ASP A 117 -15.31 0.22 -14.74
N ARG A 118 -15.56 0.40 -13.43
CA ARG A 118 -16.12 1.65 -12.89
C ARG A 118 -15.05 2.65 -12.44
N ALA A 119 -13.99 2.16 -11.81
CA ALA A 119 -12.98 3.00 -11.15
C ALA A 119 -11.66 3.07 -11.93
N GLY A 120 -11.53 2.31 -13.02
CA GLY A 120 -10.27 2.14 -13.72
C GLY A 120 -9.26 1.35 -12.89
N ARG A 121 -7.99 1.72 -12.98
CA ARG A 121 -6.91 1.08 -12.23
C ARG A 121 -6.81 1.68 -10.83
N TYR A 122 -6.63 0.81 -9.84
CA TYR A 122 -6.51 1.18 -8.43
C TYR A 122 -5.61 0.20 -7.70
N LEU A 123 -5.02 0.64 -6.58
CA LEU A 123 -4.30 -0.26 -5.69
C LEU A 123 -5.25 -0.75 -4.60
N SER A 124 -5.37 -2.06 -4.48
CA SER A 124 -5.96 -2.72 -3.31
C SER A 124 -4.86 -2.90 -2.29
N VAL A 125 -4.92 -2.19 -1.16
CA VAL A 125 -3.87 -2.20 -0.14
C VAL A 125 -4.37 -2.86 1.14
N SER A 126 -3.56 -3.77 1.66
CA SER A 126 -3.72 -4.40 2.97
C SER A 126 -2.69 -3.82 3.94
N VAL A 127 -3.17 -3.37 5.10
CA VAL A 127 -2.37 -2.96 6.24
C VAL A 127 -2.39 -4.10 7.25
N SER A 128 -1.22 -4.51 7.72
CA SER A 128 -1.08 -5.56 8.74
C SER A 128 0.02 -5.19 9.73
N GLU A 129 0.02 -5.82 10.89
CA GLU A 129 1.11 -5.68 11.84
C GLU A 129 2.44 -6.09 11.18
N PHE A 130 3.49 -5.32 11.47
CA PHE A 130 4.83 -5.70 11.05
C PHE A 130 5.26 -6.85 11.95
N GLN A 131 5.27 -8.07 11.40
CA GLN A 131 5.88 -9.20 12.10
C GLN A 131 7.39 -8.95 12.13
N SER A 132 7.86 -8.33 13.21
CA SER A 132 9.24 -8.53 13.63
C SER A 132 9.40 -10.04 13.79
N GLN A 133 10.32 -10.63 13.05
CA GLN A 133 10.66 -12.04 13.15
C GLN A 133 11.29 -12.29 14.53
N ALA A 134 10.45 -12.32 15.55
CA ALA A 134 10.75 -12.57 16.95
C ALA A 134 9.50 -13.17 17.60
N ASP A 135 8.87 -14.12 16.91
CA ASP A 135 8.18 -15.24 17.53
C ASP A 135 8.01 -16.32 16.46
N THR A 136 9.06 -17.13 16.33
CA THR A 136 8.94 -18.44 15.68
C THR A 136 8.41 -19.38 16.76
N PRO A 137 7.11 -19.74 16.80
CA PRO A 137 6.76 -20.99 17.46
C PRO A 137 7.43 -22.09 16.62
N THR A 138 8.48 -22.69 17.21
CA THR A 138 9.11 -23.91 16.74
C THR A 138 8.03 -24.88 16.29
N GLY A 139 8.09 -25.25 15.01
CA GLY A 139 7.13 -26.16 14.40
C GLY A 139 7.20 -27.54 15.04
N GLU A 140 6.03 -28.12 15.27
CA GLU A 140 5.84 -29.55 15.34
C GLU A 140 4.87 -29.89 14.21
N GLY A 141 5.41 -30.56 13.18
CA GLY A 141 4.73 -30.76 11.91
C GLY A 141 3.76 -31.94 11.94
N ASP A 142 2.79 -31.91 11.03
CA ASP A 142 2.37 -33.11 10.28
C ASP A 142 1.56 -32.70 9.05
N GLY A 143 1.84 -33.34 7.91
CA GLY A 143 0.89 -33.47 6.80
C GLY A 143 1.02 -32.51 5.61
N ILE A 144 1.78 -32.92 4.59
CA ILE A 144 1.52 -32.53 3.18
C ILE A 144 0.40 -33.44 2.67
N PRO A 145 -0.50 -32.98 1.77
CA PRO A 145 -0.43 -33.56 0.45
C PRO A 145 -0.52 -32.55 -0.70
N ALA A 146 0.07 -32.99 -1.82
CA ALA A 146 0.21 -32.31 -3.08
C ALA A 146 -1.07 -32.26 -3.94
N SER A 147 -1.16 -31.22 -4.77
CA SER A 147 -1.87 -31.18 -6.07
C SER A 147 -1.38 -29.91 -6.77
N GLY A 148 -0.78 -29.91 -7.96
CA GLY A 148 -1.10 -30.69 -9.15
C GLY A 148 -1.78 -29.73 -10.14
N GLY A 149 -1.08 -29.33 -11.21
CA GLY A 149 -1.69 -28.54 -12.29
C GLY A 149 -0.71 -27.71 -13.12
N ALA A 150 -0.23 -28.31 -14.21
CA ALA A 150 0.54 -27.67 -15.26
C ALA A 150 -0.31 -26.70 -16.12
N GLY A 151 0.32 -25.66 -16.68
CA GLY A 151 -0.28 -24.84 -17.72
C GLY A 151 0.30 -23.43 -17.85
N GLN A 152 1.49 -23.31 -18.41
CA GLN A 152 1.89 -22.16 -19.25
C GLN A 152 1.62 -22.54 -20.72
N PRO A 153 1.62 -21.62 -21.72
CA PRO A 153 2.04 -20.21 -21.71
C PRO A 153 1.10 -19.27 -22.52
N ALA A 154 1.35 -17.96 -22.47
CA ALA A 154 1.38 -17.08 -23.65
C ALA A 154 1.81 -15.67 -23.22
N GLY A 155 2.91 -15.18 -23.80
CA GLY A 155 3.48 -13.89 -23.47
C GLY A 155 2.64 -12.71 -23.93
N ALA A 156 2.78 -11.62 -23.19
CA ALA A 156 2.89 -10.29 -23.77
C ALA A 156 4.18 -9.67 -23.20
N PRO A 157 5.08 -9.15 -24.05
CA PRO A 157 6.18 -8.33 -23.57
C PRO A 157 5.56 -7.08 -22.95
N LEU A 158 5.81 -6.85 -21.67
CA LEU A 158 5.55 -5.56 -21.03
C LEU A 158 6.71 -4.64 -21.42
N GLU A 159 6.77 -4.29 -22.70
CA GLU A 159 7.63 -3.24 -23.20
C GLU A 159 6.99 -1.88 -22.87
N ASP A 160 7.62 -1.26 -21.88
CA ASP A 160 7.98 0.15 -21.81
C ASP A 160 6.91 1.27 -21.77
N GLU A 161 7.26 2.21 -20.89
CA GLU A 161 6.94 3.63 -20.91
C GLU A 161 5.64 4.08 -20.25
N ASP A 162 5.83 4.65 -19.05
CA ASP A 162 4.89 5.53 -18.37
C ASP A 162 3.73 4.85 -17.63
N ILE A 163 3.96 3.65 -17.10
CA ILE A 163 3.22 2.80 -16.12
C ILE A 163 3.17 3.27 -14.65
N PRO A 164 2.18 4.10 -14.30
CA PRO A 164 1.74 4.60 -13.02
C PRO A 164 0.54 3.69 -12.68
N PHE A 165 -0.59 4.21 -12.23
CA PHE A 165 -1.88 3.55 -12.46
C PHE A 165 -2.97 4.61 -12.53
#